data_AF-A0A5A5TKB4-F1
#
_entry.id   AF-A0A5A5TKB4-F1
#
_cell.length_a   1.000
_cell.length_b   1.000
_cell.length_c   1.000
_cell.angle_alpha   90.00
_cell.angle_beta   90.00
_cell.angle_gamma   90.00
#
_symmetry.space_group_name_H-M   'P 1'
#
loop_
_entity.id
_entity.type
_entity.pdbx_description
1 polymer ?
#
loop_
_entity_poly.entity_id
_entity_poly.type
_entity_poly.pdbx_seq_one_letter_code
_entity_poly.pdbx_strand_id
1 'polypeptide(L)'
;MRKRVREGILIRDENKRYCLHELGVPLERALTFTSGYSAEIWLNREWIAGCIEGDGQDYWFFVEGGRRFLLPEHMKARYTELH
;
A
#
# COMPACT_ATOMS: atom_id res chain seq x y z
N MET A 1 19.79 3.52 12.36
CA MET A 1 18.45 3.55 11.73
C MET A 1 17.88 2.15 11.75
N ARG A 2 16.79 1.92 12.49
CA ARG A 2 16.11 0.61 12.49
C ARG A 2 15.04 0.66 11.41
N LYS A 3 15.14 -0.23 10.42
CA LYS A 3 14.12 -0.39 9.38
C LYS A 3 13.12 -1.44 9.85
N ARG A 4 11.83 -1.09 9.86
CA ARG A 4 10.75 -2.07 10.09
C ARG A 4 9.98 -2.25 8.79
N VAL A 5 9.92 -3.48 8.30
CA VAL A 5 9.06 -3.83 7.18
C VAL A 5 7.71 -4.25 7.73
N ARG A 6 6.66 -3.58 7.29
CA ARG A 6 5.26 -3.94 7.56
C ARG A 6 4.72 -4.57 6.29
N GLU A 7 4.29 -5.83 6.37
CA GLU A 7 3.80 -6.60 5.23
C GLU A 7 2.36 -7.03 5.49
N GLY A 8 1.51 -6.87 4.49
CA GLY A 8 0.09 -7.10 4.66
C GLY A 8 -0.68 -7.10 3.36
N ILE A 9 -1.98 -6.91 3.48
CA ILE A 9 -2.94 -6.91 2.38
C ILE A 9 -3.54 -5.51 2.26
N LEU A 10 -3.72 -5.04 1.03
CA LEU A 10 -4.41 -3.79 0.74
C LEU A 10 -5.91 -3.95 0.93
N ILE A 11 -6.51 -3.01 1.64
CA ILE A 11 -7.96 -2.95 1.88
C ILE A 11 -8.43 -1.49 1.78
N ARG A 12 -9.72 -1.27 1.58
CA ARG A 12 -10.33 0.05 1.77
C ARG A 12 -10.97 0.19 3.15
N ASP A 13 -10.72 1.33 3.78
CA ASP A 13 -11.49 1.74 4.95
C ASP A 13 -12.87 2.33 4.56
N GLU A 14 -13.67 2.67 5.56
CA GLU A 14 -15.00 3.29 5.37
C GLU A 14 -14.97 4.63 4.63
N ASN A 15 -13.81 5.30 4.59
CA ASN A 15 -13.57 6.56 3.88
C ASN A 15 -12.94 6.33 2.50
N LYS A 16 -12.95 5.08 2.00
CA LYS A 16 -12.38 4.66 0.71
C LYS A 16 -10.87 4.91 0.59
N ARG A 17 -10.15 5.06 1.70
CA ARG A 17 -8.69 5.18 1.69
C ARG A 17 -8.06 3.79 1.65
N TYR A 18 -6.95 3.67 0.94
CA TYR A 18 -6.19 2.42 0.93
C TYR A 18 -5.41 2.28 2.22
N CYS A 19 -5.55 1.13 2.88
CA CYS A 19 -4.83 0.78 4.08
C CYS A 19 -4.06 -0.52 3.89
N LEU A 20 -2.90 -0.63 4.53
CA LEU A 20 -2.16 -1.88 4.67
C LEU A 20 -2.57 -2.57 5.97
N HIS A 21 -3.21 -3.73 5.83
CA HIS A 21 -3.61 -4.58 6.94
C HIS A 21 -2.62 -5.74 7.13
N GLU A 22 -1.87 -5.71 8.22
CA GLU A 22 -0.96 -6.80 8.62
C GLU A 22 -1.77 -7.97 9.21
N LEU A 23 -1.45 -9.21 8.80
CA LEU A 23 -2.13 -10.39 9.33
C LEU A 23 -1.87 -10.53 10.84
N GLY A 24 -2.94 -10.77 11.61
CA GLY A 24 -2.87 -10.89 13.07
C GLY A 24 -2.81 -9.54 13.80
N VAL A 25 -2.86 -8.42 13.07
CA VAL A 25 -3.00 -7.07 13.64
C VAL A 25 -4.46 -6.63 13.49
N PRO A 26 -5.11 -6.07 14.54
CA PRO A 26 -6.47 -5.56 14.41
C PRO A 26 -6.61 -4.50 13.33
N LEU A 27 -7.79 -4.41 12.71
CA LEU A 27 -8.06 -3.54 11.56
C LEU A 27 -7.85 -2.07 11.89
N GLU A 28 -8.20 -1.65 13.11
CA GLU A 28 -8.03 -0.29 13.63
C GLU A 28 -6.55 0.15 13.71
N ARG A 29 -5.61 -0.78 13.55
CA ARG A 29 -4.16 -0.51 13.50
C ARG A 29 -3.57 -0.64 12.09
N ALA A 30 -4.41 -0.83 11.07
CA ALA A 30 -3.99 -0.81 9.68
C ALA A 30 -3.33 0.54 9.34
N LEU A 31 -2.30 0.51 8.50
CA LEU A 31 -1.62 1.72 8.06
C LEU A 31 -2.40 2.35 6.91
N THR A 32 -3.00 3.51 7.12
CA THR A 32 -3.61 4.29 6.04
C THR A 32 -2.53 4.92 5.16
N PHE A 33 -2.60 4.66 3.85
CA PHE A 33 -1.76 5.34 2.87
C PHE A 33 -2.29 6.73 2.57
N THR A 34 -1.36 7.65 2.33
CA THR A 34 -1.64 8.91 1.64
C THR A 34 -0.95 8.88 0.28
N SER A 35 -1.43 9.68 -0.68
CA SER A 35 -0.73 9.89 -1.94
C SER A 35 0.74 10.23 -1.71
N GLY A 36 1.63 9.65 -2.51
CA GLY A 36 3.08 9.79 -2.41
C GLY A 36 3.78 8.78 -1.48
N TYR A 37 3.07 7.84 -0.85
CA TYR A 37 3.71 6.79 -0.04
C TYR A 37 4.52 5.82 -0.93
N SER A 38 5.82 5.68 -0.65
CA SER A 38 6.65 4.65 -1.25
C SER A 38 6.33 3.28 -0.64
N ALA A 39 5.91 2.33 -1.46
CA ALA A 39 5.56 0.98 -1.04
C ALA A 39 6.01 -0.04 -2.09
N GLU A 40 5.99 -1.31 -1.72
CA GLU A 40 6.20 -2.43 -2.64
C GLU A 40 4.93 -3.26 -2.75
N ILE A 41 4.55 -3.67 -3.96
CA ILE A 41 3.44 -4.59 -4.20
C ILE A 41 3.97 -5.94 -4.67
N TRP A 42 3.26 -7.01 -4.31
CA TRP A 42 3.59 -8.36 -4.78
C TRP A 42 2.90 -8.63 -6.11
N LEU A 43 3.69 -8.72 -7.19
CA LEU A 43 3.20 -8.99 -8.53
C LEU A 43 4.13 -9.97 -9.22
N ASN A 44 3.59 -10.96 -9.94
CA ASN A 44 4.38 -11.95 -10.69
C ASN A 44 5.50 -12.65 -9.87
N ARG A 45 5.25 -12.87 -8.58
CA ARG A 45 6.21 -13.47 -7.61
C ARG A 45 7.42 -12.59 -7.27
N GLU A 46 7.32 -11.29 -7.51
CA GLU A 46 8.34 -10.32 -7.18
C GLU A 46 7.75 -9.15 -6.39
N TRP A 47 8.60 -8.49 -5.61
CA TRP A 47 8.28 -7.22 -4.96
C TRP A 47 8.66 -6.08 -5.89
N ILE A 48 7.65 -5.33 -6.33
CA ILE A 48 7.85 -4.18 -7.23
C ILE A 48 7.71 -2.91 -6.41
N ALA A 49 8.73 -2.06 -6.43
CA ALA A 49 8.76 -0.79 -5.70
C ALA A 49 8.11 0.34 -6.50
N GLY A 50 7.33 1.17 -5.83
CA GLY A 50 6.66 2.31 -6.46
C GLY A 50 5.97 3.19 -5.44
N CYS A 51 5.07 4.04 -5.91
CA CYS A 51 4.30 4.96 -5.09
C CYS A 51 2.81 4.61 -5.14
N ILE A 52 2.13 4.77 -4.01
CA ILE A 52 0.67 4.71 -3.93
C ILE A 52 0.10 6.12 -4.13
N GLU A 53 -0.81 6.27 -5.08
CA GLU A 53 -1.43 7.54 -5.46
C GLU A 53 -2.95 7.40 -5.50
N GLY A 54 -3.66 8.25 -4.77
CA GLY A 54 -5.10 8.45 -4.95
C GLY A 54 -5.38 9.42 -6.10
N ASP A 55 -6.52 9.26 -6.79
CA ASP A 55 -7.03 10.29 -7.73
C ASP A 55 -7.80 11.43 -7.04
N GLY A 56 -7.93 11.39 -5.72
CA GLY A 56 -8.73 12.33 -4.94
C GLY A 56 -10.23 12.01 -4.93
N GLN A 57 -10.63 10.87 -5.49
CA GLN A 57 -12.00 10.37 -5.48
C GLN A 57 -12.02 8.92 -4.93
N ASP A 58 -12.22 7.94 -5.80
CA ASP A 58 -12.53 6.56 -5.41
C ASP A 58 -11.45 5.56 -5.86
N TYR A 59 -10.48 5.99 -6.68
CA TYR A 59 -9.50 5.10 -7.29
C TYR A 59 -8.10 5.34 -6.74
N TRP A 60 -7.43 4.22 -6.48
CA TRP A 60 -6.06 4.18 -6.02
C TRP A 60 -5.19 3.48 -7.05
N PHE A 61 -3.96 3.95 -7.14
CA PHE A 61 -3.05 3.56 -8.19
C PHE A 61 -1.66 3.28 -7.64
N PHE A 62 -0.99 2.37 -8.31
CA PHE A 62 0.43 2.12 -8.11
C PHE A 62 1.20 2.76 -9.25
N VAL A 63 2.18 3.57 -8.90
CA VAL A 63 3.02 4.30 -9.85
C VAL A 63 4.45 3.74 -9.80
N GLU A 64 4.92 3.24 -10.94
CA GLU A 64 6.25 2.66 -11.10
C GLU A 64 6.85 3.16 -12.42
N GLY A 65 8.05 3.75 -12.36
CA GLY A 65 8.75 4.22 -13.58
C GLY A 65 7.95 5.21 -14.44
N GLY A 66 7.07 6.01 -13.84
CA GLY A 66 6.19 6.96 -14.55
C GLY A 66 4.94 6.33 -15.17
N ARG A 67 4.73 5.01 -15.02
CA ARG A 67 3.51 4.31 -15.40
C ARG A 67 2.56 4.23 -14.22
N ARG A 68 1.27 4.29 -14.49
CA ARG A 68 0.20 4.25 -13.49
C ARG A 68 -0.68 3.02 -13.72
N PHE A 69 -0.80 2.17 -12.72
CA PHE A 69 -1.63 0.97 -12.74
C PHE A 69 -2.74 1.11 -11.71
N LEU A 70 -3.95 0.64 -12.04
CA LEU A 70 -5.00 0.53 -11.03
C LEU A 70 -4.51 -0.44 -9.95
N LEU A 71 -4.63 -0.02 -8.68
CA LEU A 71 -4.23 -0.83 -7.54
C LEU A 71 -5.48 -1.49 -6.95
N PRO A 72 -5.70 -2.80 -7.14
CA PRO A 72 -6.86 -3.49 -6.60
C PRO A 72 -6.71 -3.84 -5.11
N GLU A 73 -7.86 -4.03 -4.45
CA GLU A 73 -7.92 -4.54 -3.09
C GLU A 73 -7.43 -5.98 -3.03
N HIS A 74 -7.10 -6.43 -1.83
CA HIS A 74 -6.60 -7.77 -1.53
C HIS A 74 -5.24 -8.11 -2.13
N MET A 75 -4.56 -7.17 -2.79
CA MET A 75 -3.16 -7.34 -3.16
C MET A 75 -2.26 -7.33 -1.94
N LYS A 76 -1.23 -8.17 -1.97
CA LYS A 76 -0.19 -8.17 -0.96
C LYS A 76 0.76 -6.99 -1.22
N ALA A 77 1.06 -6.25 -0.16
CA ALA A 77 1.93 -5.08 -0.20
C ALA A 77 2.83 -5.05 1.04
N ARG A 78 3.91 -4.27 0.97
CA ARG A 78 4.74 -3.97 2.13
C ARG A 78 5.23 -2.52 2.12
N TYR A 79 5.39 -1.98 3.31
CA TYR A 79 5.88 -0.63 3.57
C TYR A 79 7.09 -0.70 4.50
N THR A 80 8.15 0.05 4.19
CA THR A 80 9.35 0.12 5.04
C THR A 80 9.32 1.41 5.85
N GLU A 81 9.08 1.29 7.15
CA GLU A 81 9.21 2.39 8.11
C GLU A 81 10.70 2.67 8.37
N LEU A 82 11.11 3.92 8.19
CA LEU A 82 12.43 4.42 8.57
C LEU A 82 12.33 5.13 9.93
N HIS A 83 12.99 4.58 10.95
CA HIS A 83 13.19 5.21 12.27
C HIS A 83 14.62 5.71 12.45
#